data_AF-A0A963RSY7-F1
#
_entry.id   AF-A0A963RSY7-F1
#
_cell.length_a   1.000
_cell.length_b   1.000
_cell.length_c   1.000
_cell.angle_alpha   90.00
_cell.angle_beta   90.00
_cell.angle_gamma   90.00
#
_symmetry.space_group_name_H-M   'P 1'
#
loop_
_entity.id
_entity.type
_entity.pdbx_description
1 polymer ?
#
loop_
_entity_poly.entity_id
_entity_poly.type
_entity_poly.pdbx_seq_one_letter_code
_entity_poly.pdbx_strand_id
1 'polypeptide(L)' 'MKLFHNFFCRDIEAQSRFYQALLGLPEDPVSRSPIYRAVSTPQFQFGFHDAAAYGLLQLGDRIPAQPATAP' A
#
# COMPACT_ATOMS: atom_id res chain seq x y z
N MET A 1 19.47 9.99 1.57
CA MET A 1 18.60 9.37 0.54
C MET A 1 17.49 8.63 1.26
N LYS A 2 16.22 8.85 0.89
CA LYS A 2 15.06 8.20 1.52
C LYS A 2 14.70 6.91 0.76
N LEU A 3 14.45 5.82 1.48
CA LEU A 3 14.01 4.55 0.91
C LEU A 3 12.51 4.58 0.62
N PHE A 4 12.09 4.13 -0.57
CA PHE A 4 10.68 3.97 -0.90
C PHE A 4 10.42 2.50 -1.21
N HIS A 5 9.42 1.92 -0.57
CA HIS A 5 8.97 0.57 -0.86
C HIS A 5 7.45 0.54 -0.93
N ASN A 6 6.92 0.04 -2.04
CA ASN A 6 5.49 0.08 -2.34
C ASN A 6 4.93 -1.34 -2.41
N PHE A 7 3.80 -1.54 -1.74
CA PHE A 7 3.03 -2.77 -1.75
C PHE A 7 1.77 -2.57 -2.58
N PHE A 8 1.38 -3.58 -3.35
CA PHE A 8 0.02 -3.70 -3.86
C PHE A 8 -0.79 -4.54 -2.87
N CYS A 9 -1.86 -3.98 -2.34
CA CYS A 9 -2.62 -4.54 -1.24
C CYS A 9 -3.97 -5.05 -1.73
N ARG A 10 -4.47 -6.13 -1.12
CA ARG A 10 -5.86 -6.57 -1.30
C ARG A 10 -6.85 -5.66 -0.57
N ASP A 11 -6.39 -5.12 0.56
CA ASP A 11 -7.11 -4.13 1.38
C ASP A 11 -6.06 -3.11 1.86
N ILE A 12 -6.12 -1.90 1.32
CA ILE A 12 -5.17 -0.83 1.66
C ILE A 12 -5.31 -0.34 3.10
N GLU A 13 -6.52 -0.37 3.66
CA GLU A 13 -6.79 0.14 5.00
C GLU A 13 -6.27 -0.84 6.04
N ALA A 14 -6.58 -2.13 5.87
CA ALA A 14 -6.09 -3.18 6.74
C ALA A 14 -4.55 -3.25 6.72
N GLN A 15 -3.93 -3.23 5.53
CA GLN A 15 -2.47 -3.31 5.41
C GLN A 15 -1.79 -2.07 6.00
N SER A 16 -2.31 -0.86 5.73
CA SER A 16 -1.79 0.38 6.31
C SER A 16 -1.87 0.37 7.83
N ARG A 17 -3.04 0.00 8.39
CA ARG A 17 -3.24 -0.08 9.86
C ARG A 17 -2.31 -1.10 10.51
N PHE A 18 -2.07 -2.24 9.86
CA PHE A 18 -1.13 -3.24 10.34
C PHE A 18 0.28 -2.65 10.50
N TYR A 19 0.81 -1.97 9.47
CA TYR A 19 2.15 -1.39 9.55
C TYR A 19 2.23 -0.18 10.49
N GLN A 20 1.16 0.62 10.60
CA GLN A 20 1.08 1.67 11.61
C GLN A 20 1.21 1.09 13.03
N ALA A 21 0.46 0.03 13.33
CA ALA A 21 0.51 -0.64 14.63
C ALA A 21 1.86 -1.34 14.88
N LEU A 22 2.40 -2.04 13.87
CA LEU A 22 3.67 -2.75 13.98
C LEU A 22 4.85 -1.82 14.25
N LEU A 23 4.86 -0.66 13.59
CA LEU A 23 5.97 0.29 13.67
C LEU A 23 5.75 1.39 14.71
N GLY A 24 4.54 1.51 15.27
CA GLY A 24 4.17 2.61 16.16
C GLY A 24 4.21 3.98 15.46
N LEU A 25 3.92 4.02 14.16
CA LEU A 25 3.98 5.23 13.33
C LEU A 25 2.58 5.58 12.80
N PRO A 26 2.23 6.87 12.70
CA PRO A 26 0.97 7.28 12.11
C PRO A 26 0.98 7.15 10.58
N GLU A 27 -0.21 7.13 9.99
CA GLU A 27 -0.38 7.39 8.56
C GLU A 27 0.20 8.77 8.18
N ASP A 28 0.79 8.86 6.99
CA ASP A 28 1.21 10.10 6.36
C ASP A 28 0.03 10.77 5.63
N PRO A 29 -0.56 11.85 6.18
CA PRO A 29 -1.74 12.48 5.60
C PRO A 29 -1.43 13.20 4.28
N VAL A 30 -0.18 13.60 4.04
CA VAL A 30 0.22 14.31 2.81
C VAL A 30 0.13 13.39 1.60
N SER A 31 0.49 12.13 1.79
CA SER A 31 0.47 11.13 0.73
C SER A 31 -0.91 10.52 0.49
N ARG A 32 -1.90 10.75 1.37
CA ARG A 32 -3.18 10.04 1.39
C ARG A 32 -4.03 10.34 0.14
N SER A 33 -4.50 9.29 -0.53
CA SER A 33 -5.50 9.37 -1.62
C SER A 33 -6.44 8.16 -1.63
N PRO A 34 -7.55 8.13 -2.39
CA PRO A 34 -8.46 6.99 -2.42
C PRO A 34 -7.79 5.63 -2.72
N ILE A 35 -6.67 5.63 -3.43
CA ILE A 35 -5.95 4.42 -3.88
C ILE A 35 -4.54 4.28 -3.27
N TYR A 36 -4.17 5.17 -2.35
CA TYR A 36 -2.84 5.18 -1.74
C TYR A 36 -2.87 5.62 -0.28
N ARG A 37 -2.16 4.86 0.56
CA ARG A 37 -1.84 5.18 1.95
C ARG A 37 -0.35 5.04 2.14
N ALA A 38 0.21 5.71 3.15
CA ALA A 38 1.61 5.55 3.46
C ALA A 38 1.89 5.70 4.94
N VAL A 39 2.98 5.06 5.37
CA VAL A 39 3.69 5.37 6.62
C VAL A 39 5.06 5.90 6.23
N SER A 40 5.46 7.06 6.78
CA SER A 40 6.55 7.86 6.25
C SER A 40 7.42 8.41 7.37
N THR A 41 8.74 8.24 7.26
CA THR A 41 9.77 8.84 8.12
C THR A 41 10.75 9.63 7.25
N PRO A 42 11.74 10.33 7.84
CA PRO A 42 12.82 10.93 7.05
C PRO A 42 13.66 9.89 6.27
N GLN A 43 13.76 8.67 6.79
CA GLN A 43 14.63 7.62 6.24
C GLN A 43 13.90 6.68 5.27
N PHE A 44 12.62 6.39 5.49
CA PHE A 44 11.86 5.49 4.62
C PHE A 44 10.39 5.90 4.44
N GLN A 45 9.76 5.35 3.41
CA GLN A 45 8.31 5.34 3.24
C GLN A 45 7.87 3.96 2.79
N PHE A 46 6.84 3.45 3.44
CA PHE A 46 6.06 2.32 2.98
C PHE A 46 4.75 2.83 2.39
N GLY A 47 4.57 2.60 1.09
CA GLY A 47 3.37 2.94 0.35
C GLY A 47 2.48 1.71 0.14
N PHE A 48 1.18 1.91 0.24
CA PHE A 48 0.16 0.87 0.12
C PHE A 48 -0.81 1.26 -0.99
N HIS A 49 -0.70 0.58 -2.13
CA HIS A 49 -1.54 0.78 -3.30
C HIS A 49 -2.75 -0.12 -3.29
N ASP A 50 -3.89 0.43 -3.70
CA ASP A 50 -5.07 -0.36 -4.01
C ASP A 50 -4.91 -1.10 -5.35
N ALA A 51 -5.73 -2.12 -5.59
CA ALA A 51 -5.77 -2.84 -6.85
C ALA A 51 -5.97 -1.91 -8.06
N ALA A 52 -6.71 -0.80 -7.92
CA ALA A 52 -6.89 0.18 -8.98
C ALA A 52 -5.57 0.79 -9.49
N ALA A 53 -4.51 0.82 -8.66
CA ALA A 53 -3.21 1.37 -9.06
C ALA A 53 -2.52 0.54 -10.14
N TYR A 54 -2.84 -0.75 -10.30
CA TYR A 54 -2.26 -1.57 -11.38
C TYR A 54 -2.58 -0.98 -12.75
N GLY A 55 -3.82 -0.53 -12.96
CA GLY A 55 -4.22 0.09 -14.23
C GLY A 55 -3.51 1.41 -14.49
N LEU A 56 -3.44 2.27 -13.47
CA LEU A 56 -2.81 3.60 -13.59
C LEU A 56 -1.30 3.53 -13.83
N LEU A 57 -0.65 2.49 -13.31
CA LEU A 57 0.79 2.26 -13.46
C LEU A 57 1.13 1.38 -14.66
N GLN A 58 0.15 1.01 -15.49
CA GLN A 58 0.34 0.13 -16.66
C GLN A 58 0.90 -1.25 -16.29
N LEU A 59 0.46 -1.79 -15.14
CA LEU A 59 0.87 -3.08 -14.60
C LEU A 59 -0.28 -4.10 -14.60
N GLY A 60 -1.28 -3.94 -15.47
CA GLY A 60 -2.47 -4.79 -15.50
C GLY A 60 -2.17 -6.30 -15.54
N ASP A 61 -1.14 -6.70 -16.30
CA ASP A 61 -0.72 -8.10 -16.42
C ASP A 61 -0.10 -8.70 -15.15
N ARG A 62 0.12 -7.88 -14.12
CA ARG A 62 0.66 -8.29 -12.81
C ARG A 62 -0.39 -8.36 -11.71
N ILE A 63 -1.65 -8.11 -12.04
CA ILE A 63 -2.74 -8.29 -11.08
C ILE A 63 -2.77 -9.77 -10.69
N PRO A 64 -2.65 -10.12 -9.39
CA PRO A 64 -2.72 -11.50 -8.97
C PRO A 64 -4.07 -12.11 -9.36
N ALA A 65 -4.06 -13.34 -9.87
CA ALA A 65 -5.29 -14.10 -10.02
C ALA A 65 -6.02 -14.13 -8.66
N GLN A 66 -7.32 -13.81 -8.67
CA GLN A 66 -8.09 -13.80 -7.43
C GLN A 66 -7.97 -15.18 -6.78
N PRO A 67 -7.54 -15.26 -5.49
CA PRO A 67 -7.48 -16.54 -4.83
C PRO A 67 -8.88 -17.15 -4.89
N ALA A 68 -8.98 -18.40 -5.37
CA ALA A 68 -10.20 -19.17 -5.25
C ALA A 68 -10.63 -19.07 -3.79
N THR A 69 -11.85 -18.59 -3.55
CA THR A 69 -12.44 -18.54 -2.21
C THR A 69 -12.23 -19.90 -1.57
N ALA A 70 -11.39 -19.95 -0.54
CA ALA A 70 -11.25 -21.17 0.25
C ALA A 70 -12.64 -21.50 0.82
N PRO A 71 -13.08 -22.76 0.72
CA PRO A 71 -14.41 -23.19 1.16
C PRO A 71 -14.65 -22.95 2.65
#